data_AF-A0A7V9HIR4-F1
#
_entry.id   AF-A0A7V9HIR4-F1
#
_cell.length_a   1.000
_cell.length_b   1.000
_cell.length_c   1.000
_cell.angle_alpha   90.00
_cell.angle_beta   90.00
_cell.angle_gamma   90.00
#
_symmetry.space_group_name_H-M   'P 1'
#
loop_
_entity.id
_entity.type
_entity.pdbx_description
1 polymer ?
#
loop_
_entity_poly.entity_id
_entity_poly.type
_entity_poly.pdbx_seq_one_letter_code
_entity_poly.pdbx_strand_id
1 'polypeptide(L)' 'SRTEAARLVLGGVAPVPYRARAAEDALIGAKISDEVIRQAAALAVAGATPLSQNGYKVPLAEVLIRRALGSLAGVGEAVA' A
#
# COMPACT_ATOMS: atom_id res chain seq x y z
N SER A 1 -13.37 13.24 5.50
CA SER A 1 -14.15 12.58 4.44
C SER A 1 -13.89 11.08 4.49
N ARG A 2 -14.80 10.26 3.93
CA ARG A 2 -14.55 8.83 3.66
C ARG A 2 -14.06 8.67 2.23
N THR A 3 -13.31 7.62 1.96
CA THR A 3 -12.83 7.30 0.61
C THR A 3 -13.96 6.71 -0.23
N GLU A 4 -14.34 7.37 -1.32
CA GLU A 4 -15.40 6.85 -2.21
C GLU A 4 -14.84 5.82 -3.20
N ALA A 5 -13.62 6.02 -3.68
CA ALA A 5 -12.93 5.12 -4.58
C ALA A 5 -11.43 5.11 -4.30
N ALA A 6 -10.80 3.95 -4.47
CA ALA A 6 -9.36 3.76 -4.36
C ALA A 6 -8.85 2.93 -5.54
N ARG A 7 -7.67 3.29 -6.06
CA ARG A 7 -6.94 2.52 -7.07
C ARG A 7 -5.47 2.46 -6.67
N LEU A 8 -4.94 1.27 -6.45
CA LEU A 8 -3.57 1.04 -6.00
C LEU A 8 -2.87 0.08 -6.97
N VAL A 9 -1.92 0.61 -7.73
CA VAL A 9 -1.17 -0.13 -8.74
C VAL A 9 0.33 0.01 -8.46
N LEU A 10 1.03 -1.11 -8.41
CA LEU A 10 2.46 -1.20 -8.16
C LEU A 10 3.21 -1.52 -9.45
N GLY A 11 4.26 -0.73 -9.73
CA GLY A 11 5.22 -0.99 -10.80
C GLY A 11 6.50 -1.63 -10.28
N GLY A 12 7.16 -2.46 -11.08
CA GLY A 12 8.48 -3.04 -10.75
C GLY A 12 8.47 -4.16 -9.70
N VAL A 13 7.28 -4.63 -9.30
CA VAL A 13 7.08 -5.76 -8.36
C VAL A 13 6.60 -7.04 -9.04
N ALA A 14 6.17 -6.97 -10.31
CA ALA A 14 5.71 -8.09 -11.14
C ALA A 14 6.00 -7.80 -12.63
N PRO A 15 5.91 -8.80 -13.53
CA PRO A 15 6.11 -8.60 -14.98
C PRO A 15 5.11 -7.64 -15.63
N VAL A 16 3.93 -7.49 -15.03
CA VAL A 16 2.87 -6.54 -15.43
C VAL A 16 2.50 -5.64 -14.26
N PRO A 17 1.88 -4.46 -14.48
CA PRO A 17 1.40 -3.63 -13.39
C PRO A 17 0.52 -4.43 -12.43
N TYR A 18 0.91 -4.48 -11.16
CA TYR A 18 0.19 -5.27 -10.15
C TYR A 18 -0.84 -4.41 -9.46
N ARG A 19 -2.12 -4.75 -9.59
CA ARG A 19 -3.22 -4.04 -8.95
C ARG A 19 -3.58 -4.70 -7.61
N ALA A 20 -3.30 -4.02 -6.52
CA ALA A 20 -3.48 -4.50 -5.15
C ALA A 20 -4.95 -4.34 -4.68
N ARG A 21 -5.85 -5.15 -5.25
CA ARG A 21 -7.30 -5.07 -4.97
C ARG A 21 -7.66 -5.19 -3.50
N ALA A 22 -7.02 -6.10 -2.75
CA ALA A 22 -7.27 -6.25 -1.32
C ALA A 22 -6.97 -4.96 -0.52
N ALA A 23 -5.95 -4.20 -0.93
CA ALA A 23 -5.65 -2.90 -0.34
C ALA A 23 -6.66 -1.83 -0.78
N GLU A 24 -7.10 -1.84 -2.04
CA GLU A 24 -8.17 -0.95 -2.53
C GLU A 24 -9.45 -1.14 -1.71
N ASP A 25 -9.86 -2.39 -1.49
CA ASP A 25 -11.07 -2.74 -0.74
C ASP A 25 -10.99 -2.29 0.72
N ALA A 26 -9.81 -2.34 1.34
CA ALA A 26 -9.59 -1.84 2.71
C ALA A 26 -9.69 -0.31 2.82
N LEU A 27 -9.41 0.42 1.73
CA LEU A 27 -9.44 1.88 1.70
C LEU A 27 -10.85 2.42 1.43
N ILE A 28 -11.63 1.75 0.56
CA ILE A 28 -12.96 2.19 0.16
C ILE A 28 -13.92 2.18 1.36
N GLY A 29 -14.66 3.28 1.55
CA GLY A 29 -15.58 3.48 2.68
C GLY A 29 -14.89 3.82 4.01
N ALA A 30 -13.57 3.63 4.12
CA ALA A 30 -12.81 3.96 5.30
C ALA A 30 -12.61 5.49 5.45
N LYS A 31 -12.50 5.95 6.70
CA LYS A 31 -11.90 7.25 7.00
C LYS A 31 -10.40 7.01 7.11
N ILE A 32 -9.61 7.65 6.26
CA ILE A 32 -8.17 7.42 6.24
C ILE A 32 -7.53 7.84 7.58
N SER A 33 -6.75 6.93 8.14
CA SER A 33 -5.96 7.06 9.36
C SER A 33 -4.66 6.28 9.20
N ASP A 34 -3.69 6.49 10.09
CA ASP A 34 -2.42 5.73 10.07
C ASP A 34 -2.65 4.21 10.12
N GLU A 35 -3.59 3.73 10.93
CA GLU A 35 -3.89 2.31 11.02
C GLU A 35 -4.51 1.75 9.73
N VAL A 36 -5.43 2.49 9.09
CA VAL A 36 -5.99 2.10 7.78
C VAL A 36 -4.89 2.05 6.72
N ILE A 37 -3.95 3.00 6.76
CA ILE A 37 -2.81 3.06 5.83
C ILE A 37 -1.90 1.85 6.03
N ARG A 38 -1.55 1.52 7.28
CA ARG A 38 -0.75 0.33 7.62
C ARG A 38 -1.43 -0.95 7.15
N GLN A 39 -2.72 -1.10 7.43
CA GLN A 39 -3.49 -2.27 7.01
C GLN A 39 -3.52 -2.42 5.48
N ALA A 40 -3.81 -1.33 4.74
CA ALA A 40 -3.84 -1.35 3.29
C ALA A 40 -2.46 -1.70 2.70
N ALA A 41 -1.37 -1.16 3.26
CA ALA A 41 -0.01 -1.47 2.82
C ALA A 41 0.34 -2.95 3.02
N ALA A 42 0.02 -3.52 4.19
CA ALA A 42 0.24 -4.94 4.46
C ALA A 42 -0.57 -5.84 3.50
N LEU A 43 -1.84 -5.49 3.24
CA LEU A 43 -2.68 -6.21 2.28
C LEU A 43 -2.17 -6.12 0.84
N ALA A 44 -1.52 -5.03 0.45
CA ALA A 44 -0.97 -4.85 -0.88
C ALA A 44 0.21 -5.79 -1.18
N VAL A 45 0.96 -6.18 -0.15
CA VAL A 45 2.10 -7.09 -0.25
C VAL A 45 1.78 -8.51 0.25
N ALA A 46 0.55 -8.74 0.75
CA ALA A 46 0.10 -10.05 1.20
C ALA A 46 0.17 -11.05 0.05
N GLY A 47 0.84 -12.18 0.28
CA GLY A 47 1.04 -13.23 -0.73
C GLY A 47 2.14 -12.94 -1.75
N ALA A 48 2.98 -11.91 -1.54
CA ALA A 48 4.16 -11.70 -2.38
C ALA A 48 5.10 -12.91 -2.32
N THR A 49 5.51 -13.40 -3.49
CA THR A 49 6.47 -14.51 -3.64
C THR A 49 7.78 -13.97 -4.21
N PRO A 50 8.70 -13.44 -3.38
CA PRO A 50 9.96 -12.92 -3.87
C PRO A 50 10.86 -14.02 -4.43
N LEU A 51 11.69 -13.63 -5.39
CA LEU A 51 12.80 -14.43 -5.90
C LEU A 51 14.06 -14.16 -5.05
N SER A 52 15.09 -14.98 -5.28
CA SER A 52 16.34 -14.97 -4.49
C SER A 52 17.00 -13.59 -4.32
N GLN A 53 16.89 -12.70 -5.32
CA GLN A 53 17.55 -11.39 -5.30
C GLN A 53 16.62 -10.21 -5.04
N ASN A 54 15.33 -10.43 -4.77
CA ASN A 54 14.38 -9.32 -4.65
C ASN A 54 13.50 -9.34 -3.38
N GLY A 55 13.84 -10.17 -2.39
CA GLY A 55 13.14 -10.21 -1.09
C GLY A 55 13.01 -8.85 -0.42
N TYR A 56 14.00 -7.97 -0.56
CA TYR A 56 13.97 -6.60 -0.04
C TYR A 56 12.84 -5.75 -0.62
N LYS A 57 12.30 -6.10 -1.80
CA LYS A 57 11.24 -5.32 -2.44
C LYS A 57 9.91 -5.41 -1.68
N VAL A 58 9.68 -6.48 -0.92
CA VAL A 58 8.43 -6.66 -0.16
C VAL A 58 8.28 -5.57 0.92
N PRO A 59 9.20 -5.44 1.91
CA PRO A 59 9.11 -4.38 2.91
C PRO A 59 9.29 -2.98 2.29
N LEU A 60 10.09 -2.84 1.23
CA LEU A 60 10.22 -1.58 0.51
C LEU A 60 8.89 -1.11 -0.11
N ALA A 61 8.17 -2.02 -0.78
CA ALA A 61 6.88 -1.71 -1.38
C ALA A 61 5.87 -1.30 -0.30
N GLU A 62 5.81 -2.03 0.82
CA GLU A 62 4.93 -1.69 1.94
C GLU A 62 5.19 -0.28 2.50
N VAL A 63 6.46 0.07 2.73
CA VAL A 63 6.85 1.42 3.18
C VAL A 63 6.44 2.50 2.17
N LEU A 64 6.68 2.26 0.87
CA LEU A 64 6.34 3.22 -0.18
C LEU A 64 4.82 3.42 -0.30
N ILE A 65 4.03 2.35 -0.11
CA ILE A 65 2.57 2.45 -0.09
C ILE A 65 2.11 3.29 1.10
N ARG A 66 2.65 3.05 2.31
CA ARG A 66 2.31 3.86 3.49
C ARG A 66 2.59 5.34 3.26
N ARG A 67 3.76 5.66 2.71
CA ARG A 67 4.16 7.04 2.38
C ARG A 67 3.26 7.68 1.34
N ALA A 68 2.93 6.96 0.27
CA ALA A 68 2.05 7.46 -0.79
C ALA A 68 0.63 7.72 -0.28
N LEU A 69 0.07 6.83 0.54
CA LEU A 69 -1.25 7.03 1.14
C LEU A 69 -1.25 8.16 2.18
N GLY A 70 -0.21 8.24 3.02
CA GLY A 70 -0.06 9.29 4.02
C GLY A 70 0.02 10.69 3.40
N SER A 71 0.80 10.84 2.32
CA SER A 71 0.92 12.12 1.61
C SER A 71 -0.40 12.58 0.99
N LEU A 72 -1.20 11.66 0.41
CA LEU A 72 -2.52 11.96 -0.13
C LEU A 72 -3.55 12.32 0.96
N ALA A 73 -3.41 11.73 2.15
CA ALA A 73 -4.33 11.93 3.26
C ALA A 73 -3.98 13.16 4.13
N GLY A 74 -2.84 13.81 3.90
CA GLY A 74 -2.32 14.86 4.78
C GLY A 74 -1.92 14.33 6.16
N VAL A 75 -1.68 13.02 6.27
CA VAL A 75 -1.19 12.36 7.49
C VAL A 75 0.33 12.27 7.34
N GLY A 76 1.04 13.26 7.87
CA GLY A 76 2.51 13.30 7.84
C GLY A 76 3.11 12.17 8.66
N GLU A 77 4.16 11.52 8.12
CA GLU A 77 4.84 10.41 8.79
C GLU A 77 5.60 10.93 10.01
N ALA A 78 5.33 10.39 11.20
CA ALA A 78 6.27 10.45 12.30
C ALA A 78 7.44 9.54 11.93
N VAL A 79 8.57 10.15 11.58
CA VAL A 79 9.85 9.46 11.43
C VAL A 79 10.24 8.97 12.82
N ALA A 80 10.15 7.66 13.06
CA ALA A 80 10.77 6.98 14.19
C ALA A 80 12.08 6.32 13.71
#